data_AF-A0A524GB40-F1
#
_entry.id   AF-A0A524GB40-F1
#
_cell.length_a   1.000
_cell.length_b   1.000
_cell.length_c   1.000
_cell.angle_alpha   90.00
_cell.angle_beta   90.00
_cell.angle_gamma   90.00
#
_symmetry.space_group_name_H-M   'P 1'
#
loop_
_entity.id
_entity.type
_entity.pdbx_description
1 polymer ?
#
loop_
_entity_poly.entity_id
_entity_poly.type
_entity_poly.pdbx_seq_one_letter_code
_entity_poly.pdbx_strand_id
1 'polypeptide(L)'
;MALHKSMIVAKSDLRMALKVSYVKYGLIGIAALGPIMMILTIGSIIILDPLSAEFVIPLMDAIMSPMLGMIAIIPAALISANALVGEREQNTLEPLLCTPLTDKELLLGKLLSSFIPSIVLLLGGIVITEIATIAICISMGVPIILVPGVAGLFLLLTAGPIMLVAIVSIMILISGKVKRVYEAYQTSGAVVMIFILPMMLPMISMDETGMVLMDLVWMSNIITLLIAIILAVVTWALALSRFNRDTMISM
;
A
#
# COMPACT_ATOMS: atom_id res chain seq x y z
N MET A 1 -11.11 -23.67 10.14
CA MET A 1 -10.32 -23.71 11.40
C MET A 1 -9.01 -22.94 11.30
N ALA A 2 -8.21 -23.10 10.22
CA ALA A 2 -6.94 -22.39 10.01
C ALA A 2 -7.07 -20.86 9.92
N LEU A 3 -8.01 -20.35 9.10
CA LEU A 3 -8.28 -18.90 8.97
C LEU A 3 -8.66 -18.21 10.29
N HIS A 4 -9.36 -18.92 11.18
CA HIS A 4 -9.75 -18.38 12.48
C HIS A 4 -8.53 -18.17 13.39
N LYS A 5 -7.58 -19.11 13.38
CA LYS A 5 -6.32 -19.01 14.12
C LYS A 5 -5.46 -17.86 13.60
N SER A 6 -5.27 -17.77 12.28
CA SER A 6 -4.51 -16.68 11.66
C SER A 6 -5.13 -15.30 11.92
N MET A 7 -6.46 -15.19 11.93
CA MET A 7 -7.15 -13.93 12.23
C MET A 7 -6.96 -13.49 13.68
N ILE A 8 -6.88 -14.42 14.64
CA ILE A 8 -6.60 -14.08 16.04
C ILE A 8 -5.21 -13.45 16.16
N VAL A 9 -4.20 -14.06 15.52
CA VAL A 9 -2.83 -13.52 15.44
C VAL A 9 -2.83 -12.14 14.78
N ALA A 10 -3.53 -12.01 13.65
CA ALA A 10 -3.60 -10.74 12.95
C ALA A 10 -4.16 -9.61 13.84
N LYS A 11 -5.21 -9.93 14.61
CA LYS A 11 -5.87 -8.99 15.51
C LYS A 11 -5.02 -8.65 16.74
N SER A 12 -4.29 -9.61 17.31
CA SER A 12 -3.37 -9.34 18.42
C SER A 12 -2.24 -8.42 18.00
N ASP A 13 -1.62 -8.72 16.85
CA ASP A 13 -0.48 -7.97 16.33
C ASP A 13 -0.88 -6.56 15.94
N LEU A 14 -2.00 -6.42 15.22
CA LEU A 14 -2.53 -5.10 14.86
C LEU A 14 -2.83 -4.26 16.10
N ARG A 15 -3.42 -4.87 17.14
CA ARG A 15 -3.71 -4.17 18.40
C ARG A 15 -2.44 -3.73 19.11
N MET A 16 -1.38 -4.54 19.09
CA MET A 16 -0.08 -4.16 19.66
C MET A 16 0.58 -3.05 18.85
N ALA A 17 0.58 -3.14 17.53
CA ALA A 17 1.14 -2.12 16.64
C ALA A 17 0.47 -0.75 16.84
N LEU A 18 -0.87 -0.72 16.96
CA LEU A 18 -1.64 0.51 17.16
C LEU A 18 -1.48 1.15 18.54
N LYS A 19 -0.96 0.42 19.55
CA LYS A 19 -0.66 1.00 20.87
C LYS A 19 0.60 1.86 20.87
N VAL A 20 1.49 1.69 19.89
CA VAL A 20 2.71 2.47 19.78
C VAL A 20 2.39 3.84 19.16
N SER A 21 2.51 4.91 19.95
CA SER A 21 2.14 6.28 19.55
C SER A 21 2.81 6.71 18.24
N TYR A 22 4.11 6.42 18.05
CA TYR A 22 4.83 6.77 16.83
C TYR A 22 4.25 6.08 15.59
N VAL A 23 3.89 4.80 15.70
CA VAL A 23 3.27 4.03 14.60
C VAL A 23 1.89 4.59 14.28
N LYS A 24 1.08 4.87 15.31
CA LYS A 24 -0.25 5.47 15.15
C LYS A 24 -0.20 6.84 14.46
N TYR A 25 0.65 7.75 14.91
CA TYR A 25 0.76 9.09 14.31
C TYR A 25 1.44 9.06 12.94
N GLY A 26 2.42 8.17 12.73
CA GLY A 26 3.06 7.97 11.42
C GLY A 26 2.08 7.43 10.38
N LEU A 27 1.27 6.43 10.74
CA LEU A 27 0.18 5.91 9.90
C LEU A 27 -0.82 7.00 9.53
N ILE A 28 -1.27 7.79 10.52
CA ILE A 28 -2.23 8.88 10.30
C ILE A 28 -1.62 9.97 9.41
N GLY A 29 -0.37 10.36 9.65
CA GLY A 29 0.33 11.36 8.86
C GLY A 29 0.48 10.95 7.40
N ILE A 30 1.02 9.75 7.15
CA ILE A 30 1.20 9.22 5.79
C ILE A 30 -0.16 9.04 5.09
N ALA A 31 -1.17 8.56 5.82
CA ALA A 31 -2.52 8.37 5.27
C ALA A 31 -3.22 9.67 4.90
N ALA A 32 -2.98 10.75 5.66
CA ALA A 32 -3.57 12.04 5.40
C ALA A 32 -2.85 12.79 4.26
N LEU A 33 -1.53 12.63 4.13
CA LEU A 33 -0.74 13.38 3.15
C LEU A 33 -1.20 13.15 1.71
N GLY A 34 -1.43 11.90 1.30
CA GLY A 34 -1.83 11.60 -0.08
C GLY A 34 -3.15 12.27 -0.50
N PRO A 35 -4.28 12.03 0.21
CA PRO A 35 -5.56 12.63 -0.12
C PRO A 35 -5.54 14.15 0.03
N ILE A 36 -4.87 14.69 1.06
CA ILE A 36 -4.75 16.14 1.24
C ILE A 36 -4.02 16.77 0.05
N MET A 37 -2.88 16.23 -0.36
CA MET A 37 -2.14 16.74 -1.51
C MET A 37 -2.96 16.67 -2.80
N MET A 38 -3.71 15.59 -2.99
CA MET A 38 -4.59 15.41 -4.14
C MET A 38 -5.74 16.42 -4.15
N ILE A 39 -6.40 16.61 -3.02
CA ILE A 39 -7.50 17.57 -2.86
C ILE A 39 -6.99 19.00 -3.06
N LEU A 40 -5.82 19.34 -2.51
CA LEU A 40 -5.22 20.67 -2.67
C LEU A 40 -4.85 20.96 -4.12
N THR A 41 -4.27 19.98 -4.82
CA THR A 41 -3.90 20.14 -6.24
C THR A 41 -5.14 20.29 -7.12
N ILE A 42 -6.15 19.42 -6.96
CA ILE A 42 -7.42 19.52 -7.70
C ILE A 42 -8.13 20.85 -7.39
N GLY A 43 -8.25 21.19 -6.11
CA GLY A 43 -8.87 22.44 -5.67
C GLY A 43 -8.19 23.66 -6.27
N SER A 44 -6.85 23.66 -6.32
CA SER A 44 -6.10 24.76 -6.94
C SER A 44 -6.34 24.89 -8.44
N ILE A 45 -6.45 23.77 -9.16
CA ILE A 45 -6.74 23.76 -10.61
C ILE A 45 -8.14 24.32 -10.86
N ILE A 46 -9.14 23.85 -10.10
CA ILE A 46 -10.53 24.30 -10.24
C ILE A 46 -10.68 25.79 -9.90
N ILE A 47 -9.98 26.27 -8.86
CA ILE A 47 -10.06 27.69 -8.44
C ILE A 47 -9.42 28.62 -9.47
N LEU A 48 -8.28 28.23 -10.04
CA LEU A 48 -7.53 29.09 -10.97
C LEU A 48 -8.22 29.22 -12.32
N ASP A 49 -8.72 28.12 -12.87
CA ASP A 49 -9.45 28.13 -14.13
C ASP A 49 -10.46 26.97 -14.20
N PRO A 50 -11.72 27.21 -13.81
CA PRO A 50 -12.76 26.19 -13.82
C PRO A 50 -13.04 25.60 -15.21
N LEU A 51 -12.79 26.35 -16.29
CA LEU A 51 -13.10 25.92 -17.65
C LEU A 51 -12.05 24.97 -18.21
N SER A 52 -10.78 25.14 -17.85
CA SER A 52 -9.72 24.20 -18.24
C SER A 52 -9.61 22.99 -17.31
N ALA A 53 -10.20 23.05 -16.10
CA ALA A 53 -10.18 21.97 -15.14
C ALA A 53 -10.71 20.63 -15.71
N GLU A 54 -11.74 20.68 -16.56
CA GLU A 54 -12.30 19.50 -17.25
C GLU A 54 -11.26 18.77 -18.12
N PHE A 55 -10.32 19.49 -18.71
CA PHE A 55 -9.27 18.93 -19.57
C PHE A 55 -8.00 18.59 -18.78
N VAL A 56 -7.64 19.40 -17.79
CA VAL A 56 -6.39 19.29 -17.03
C VAL A 56 -6.46 18.18 -15.96
N ILE A 57 -7.61 18.00 -15.30
CA ILE A 57 -7.73 17.02 -14.22
C ILE A 57 -7.56 15.57 -14.72
N PRO A 58 -8.22 15.12 -15.81
CA PRO A 58 -8.01 13.78 -16.35
C PRO A 58 -6.56 13.53 -16.81
N LEU A 59 -5.88 14.59 -17.26
CA LEU A 59 -4.47 14.54 -17.65
C LEU A 59 -3.56 14.27 -16.43
N MET A 60 -3.83 14.95 -15.33
CA MET A 60 -3.06 14.81 -14.09
C MET A 60 -3.41 13.52 -13.33
N ASP A 61 -4.60 12.96 -13.54
CA ASP A 61 -5.08 11.75 -12.85
C ASP A 61 -4.14 10.54 -13.02
N ALA A 62 -3.56 10.35 -14.21
CA ALA A 62 -2.59 9.28 -14.47
C ALA A 62 -1.34 9.34 -13.57
N ILE A 63 -0.98 10.55 -13.11
CA ILE A 63 0.12 10.78 -12.17
C ILE A 63 -0.38 10.67 -10.72
N MET A 64 -1.53 11.27 -10.44
CA MET A 64 -2.06 11.42 -9.08
C MET A 64 -2.60 10.11 -8.52
N SER A 65 -3.26 9.29 -9.34
CA SER A 65 -3.85 8.02 -8.94
C SER A 65 -2.82 7.07 -8.29
N PRO A 66 -1.68 6.75 -8.91
CA PRO A 66 -0.72 5.90 -8.24
C PRO A 66 0.03 6.57 -7.08
N MET A 67 0.04 7.90 -6.98
CA MET A 67 0.48 8.59 -5.76
C MET A 67 -0.44 8.29 -4.56
N LEU A 68 -1.77 8.19 -4.77
CA LEU A 68 -2.67 7.70 -3.71
C LEU A 68 -2.36 6.24 -3.33
N GLY A 69 -1.95 5.40 -4.28
CA GLY A 69 -1.53 4.03 -4.00
C GLY A 69 -0.42 3.94 -2.94
N MET A 70 0.45 4.94 -2.86
CA MET A 70 1.53 5.00 -1.86
C MET A 70 1.02 5.03 -0.41
N ILE A 71 -0.19 5.57 -0.18
CA ILE A 71 -0.85 5.63 1.13
C ILE A 71 -0.99 4.23 1.75
N ALA A 72 -1.16 3.21 0.92
CA ALA A 72 -1.33 1.84 1.38
C ALA A 72 -0.01 1.05 1.39
N ILE A 73 0.84 1.27 0.39
CA ILE A 73 2.09 0.54 0.19
C ILE A 73 3.11 0.87 1.29
N ILE A 74 3.29 2.16 1.62
CA ILE A 74 4.28 2.59 2.62
C ILE A 74 3.96 2.00 4.00
N PRO A 75 2.71 2.12 4.53
CA PRO A 75 2.43 1.56 5.83
C PRO A 75 2.41 0.02 5.84
N ALA A 76 2.04 -0.62 4.72
CA ALA A 76 2.12 -2.07 4.61
C ALA A 76 3.56 -2.56 4.82
N ALA A 77 4.53 -1.89 4.19
CA ALA A 77 5.95 -2.20 4.33
C ALA A 77 6.46 -1.93 5.76
N LEU A 78 6.06 -0.81 6.36
CA LEU A 78 6.50 -0.45 7.72
C LEU A 78 5.94 -1.41 8.79
N ILE A 79 4.65 -1.74 8.73
CA ILE A 79 4.04 -2.67 9.70
C ILE A 79 4.67 -4.06 9.55
N SER A 80 4.86 -4.52 8.31
CA SER A 80 5.49 -5.82 8.03
C SER A 80 6.99 -5.85 8.36
N ALA A 81 7.70 -4.73 8.28
CA ALA A 81 9.09 -4.63 8.72
C ALA A 81 9.25 -4.95 10.20
N ASN A 82 8.28 -4.57 11.03
CA ASN A 82 8.31 -4.79 12.48
C ASN A 82 7.73 -6.17 12.90
N ALA A 83 7.21 -6.96 11.95
CA ALA A 83 6.38 -8.13 12.24
C ALA A 83 7.12 -9.27 12.97
N LEU A 84 8.40 -9.50 12.67
CA LEU A 84 9.23 -10.52 13.34
C LEU A 84 10.33 -9.89 14.21
N VAL A 85 11.06 -8.91 13.68
CA VAL A 85 12.13 -8.24 14.42
C VAL A 85 11.61 -7.49 15.66
N GLY A 86 10.40 -6.93 15.61
CA GLY A 86 9.80 -6.27 16.76
C GLY A 86 9.51 -7.24 17.90
N GLU A 87 9.09 -8.46 17.58
CA GLU A 87 8.92 -9.52 18.59
C GLU A 87 10.25 -10.06 19.09
N ARG A 88 11.28 -10.08 18.24
CA ARG A 88 12.64 -10.43 18.64
C ARG A 88 13.18 -9.43 19.66
N GLU A 89 13.06 -8.13 19.40
CA GLU A 89 13.49 -7.09 20.35
C GLU A 89 12.70 -7.11 21.68
N GLN A 90 11.45 -7.57 21.65
CA GLN A 90 10.60 -7.74 22.83
C GLN A 90 10.80 -9.08 23.54
N ASN A 91 11.68 -9.96 23.06
CA ASN A 91 11.89 -11.32 23.55
C ASN A 91 10.61 -12.19 23.54
N THR A 92 9.69 -11.93 22.61
CA THR A 92 8.44 -12.70 22.45
C THR A 92 8.45 -13.64 21.26
N LEU A 93 9.50 -13.60 20.43
CA LEU A 93 9.62 -14.42 19.23
C LEU A 93 9.67 -15.92 19.54
N GLU A 94 10.45 -16.33 20.55
CA GLU A 94 10.55 -17.75 20.95
C GLU A 94 9.19 -18.31 21.44
N PRO A 95 8.48 -17.64 22.38
CA PRO A 95 7.11 -18.03 22.73
C PRO A 95 6.15 -18.12 21.53
N LEU A 96 6.23 -17.18 20.57
CA LEU A 96 5.39 -17.20 19.37
C LEU A 96 5.66 -18.44 18.51
N LEU A 97 6.92 -18.79 18.30
CA LEU A 97 7.32 -19.93 17.49
C LEU A 97 6.98 -21.28 18.14
N CYS A 98 6.88 -21.32 19.48
CA CYS A 98 6.41 -22.47 20.24
C CYS A 98 4.88 -22.66 20.24
N THR A 99 4.11 -21.76 19.63
CA THR A 99 2.65 -21.91 19.56
C THR A 99 2.23 -23.09 18.68
N PRO A 100 1.07 -23.73 18.94
CA PRO A 100 0.53 -24.83 18.14
C PRO A 100 -0.10 -24.35 16.82
N LEU A 101 0.54 -23.35 16.18
CA LEU A 101 0.23 -22.86 14.85
C LEU A 101 1.15 -23.55 13.84
N THR A 102 0.69 -23.71 12.61
CA THR A 102 1.57 -24.11 11.48
C THR A 102 2.29 -22.88 10.89
N ASP A 103 3.40 -23.09 10.17
CA ASP A 103 4.17 -22.01 9.54
C ASP A 103 3.32 -21.15 8.60
N LYS A 104 2.45 -21.82 7.85
CA LYS A 104 1.51 -21.16 6.94
C LYS A 104 0.47 -20.33 7.69
N GLU A 105 -0.07 -20.86 8.79
CA GLU A 105 -1.05 -20.12 9.61
C GLU A 105 -0.41 -18.88 10.26
N LEU A 106 0.83 -18.98 10.72
CA LEU A 106 1.57 -17.87 11.30
C LEU A 106 1.90 -16.81 10.25
N LEU A 107 2.45 -17.21 9.11
CA LEU A 107 2.76 -16.32 7.99
C LEU A 107 1.50 -15.60 7.48
N LEU A 108 0.37 -16.31 7.34
CA LEU A 108 -0.91 -15.71 6.96
C LEU A 108 -1.40 -14.71 8.01
N GLY A 109 -1.24 -15.01 9.30
CA GLY A 109 -1.60 -14.07 10.39
C GLY A 109 -0.81 -12.77 10.30
N LYS A 110 0.52 -12.88 10.10
CA LYS A 110 1.44 -11.74 9.92
C LYS A 110 1.19 -10.95 8.63
N LEU A 111 0.75 -11.64 7.57
CA LEU A 111 0.34 -10.98 6.35
C LEU A 111 -0.93 -10.16 6.59
N LEU A 112 -1.95 -10.77 7.19
CA LEU A 112 -3.22 -10.12 7.45
C LEU A 112 -3.12 -8.95 8.44
N SER A 113 -2.24 -9.01 9.44
CA SER A 113 -2.02 -7.90 10.38
C SER A 113 -1.55 -6.62 9.68
N SER A 114 -0.78 -6.75 8.61
CA SER A 114 -0.27 -5.62 7.83
C SER A 114 -1.20 -5.26 6.65
N PHE A 115 -1.78 -6.27 6.00
CA PHE A 115 -2.65 -6.09 4.84
C PHE A 115 -3.96 -5.38 5.19
N ILE A 116 -4.64 -5.79 6.27
CA ILE A 116 -5.95 -5.24 6.67
C ILE A 116 -5.89 -3.72 6.94
N PRO A 117 -4.98 -3.19 7.78
CA PRO A 117 -4.92 -1.74 7.97
C PRO A 117 -4.57 -1.01 6.67
N SER A 118 -3.66 -1.55 5.85
CA SER A 118 -3.25 -0.91 4.60
C SER A 118 -4.36 -0.86 3.55
N ILE A 119 -5.17 -1.91 3.42
CA ILE A 119 -6.32 -1.89 2.49
C ILE A 119 -7.41 -0.92 2.98
N VAL A 120 -7.61 -0.83 4.30
CA VAL A 120 -8.54 0.16 4.88
C VAL A 120 -8.05 1.58 4.59
N LEU A 121 -6.74 1.83 4.69
CA LEU A 121 -6.15 3.12 4.31
C LEU A 121 -6.30 3.42 2.83
N LEU A 122 -6.11 2.42 1.95
CA LEU A 122 -6.30 2.58 0.50
C LEU A 122 -7.73 3.00 0.17
N LEU A 123 -8.70 2.21 0.65
CA LEU A 123 -10.12 2.44 0.38
C LEU A 123 -10.61 3.73 1.03
N GLY A 124 -10.19 4.00 2.26
CA GLY A 124 -10.49 5.26 2.94
C GLY A 124 -9.92 6.47 2.20
N GLY A 125 -8.68 6.36 1.72
CA GLY A 125 -8.05 7.41 0.91
C GLY A 125 -8.83 7.69 -0.39
N ILE A 126 -9.21 6.64 -1.13
CA ILE A 126 -10.03 6.78 -2.34
C ILE A 126 -11.36 7.47 -2.03
N VAL A 127 -12.09 6.99 -1.02
CA VAL A 127 -13.41 7.55 -0.65
C VAL A 127 -13.29 9.01 -0.22
N ILE A 128 -12.29 9.35 0.60
CA ILE A 128 -12.07 10.73 1.07
C ILE A 128 -11.74 11.65 -0.12
N THR A 129 -10.84 11.23 -1.01
CA THR A 129 -10.48 12.02 -2.19
C THR A 129 -11.68 12.22 -3.11
N GLU A 130 -12.46 11.17 -3.41
CA GLU A 130 -13.63 11.26 -4.27
C GLU A 130 -14.69 12.20 -3.69
N ILE A 131 -15.06 12.03 -2.41
CA ILE A 131 -16.07 12.88 -1.76
C ILE A 131 -15.62 14.34 -1.77
N ALA A 132 -14.34 14.59 -1.46
CA ALA A 132 -13.80 15.95 -1.45
C ALA A 132 -13.77 16.58 -2.84
N THR A 133 -13.33 15.84 -3.87
CA THR A 133 -13.33 16.30 -5.25
C THR A 133 -14.74 16.64 -5.73
N ILE A 134 -15.71 15.75 -5.50
CA ILE A 134 -17.12 15.98 -5.86
C ILE A 134 -17.67 17.23 -5.14
N ALA A 135 -17.37 17.39 -3.85
CA ALA A 135 -17.80 18.56 -3.09
C ALA A 135 -17.21 19.86 -3.66
N ILE A 136 -15.93 19.84 -4.07
CA ILE A 136 -15.28 20.99 -4.73
C ILE A 136 -15.96 21.30 -6.07
N CYS A 137 -16.17 20.30 -6.94
CA CYS A 137 -16.84 20.47 -8.23
C CYS A 137 -18.22 21.11 -8.06
N ILE A 138 -19.05 20.58 -7.14
CA ILE A 138 -20.39 21.11 -6.85
C ILE A 138 -20.31 22.56 -6.36
N SER A 139 -19.38 22.87 -5.44
CA SER A 139 -19.24 24.21 -4.87
C SER A 139 -18.83 25.27 -5.89
N MET A 140 -18.11 24.85 -6.94
CA MET A 140 -17.56 25.73 -7.97
C MET A 140 -18.41 25.73 -9.25
N GLY A 141 -19.50 24.94 -9.31
CA GLY A 141 -20.38 24.85 -10.48
C GLY A 141 -19.74 24.16 -11.70
N VAL A 142 -18.69 23.36 -11.49
CA VAL A 142 -18.00 22.57 -12.51
C VAL A 142 -18.64 21.19 -12.60
N PRO A 143 -18.69 20.53 -13.78
CA PRO A 143 -19.17 19.16 -13.87
C PRO A 143 -18.39 18.24 -12.92
N ILE A 144 -19.06 17.17 -12.52
CA ILE A 144 -18.49 16.19 -11.59
C ILE A 144 -17.42 15.40 -12.34
N ILE A 145 -16.18 15.51 -11.86
CA ILE A 145 -15.02 14.78 -12.37
C ILE A 145 -14.62 13.77 -11.30
N LEU A 146 -14.55 12.48 -11.65
CA LEU A 146 -14.01 11.45 -10.76
C LEU A 146 -12.49 11.53 -10.72
N VAL A 147 -11.93 11.52 -9.52
CA VAL A 147 -10.49 11.60 -9.27
C VAL A 147 -10.20 10.85 -7.96
N PRO A 148 -9.65 9.62 -8.02
CA PRO A 148 -9.21 8.86 -9.19
C PRO A 148 -10.27 8.62 -10.29
N GLY A 149 -9.90 8.83 -11.55
CA GLY A 149 -10.76 8.47 -12.68
C GLY A 149 -10.96 6.96 -12.79
N VAL A 150 -11.78 6.50 -13.75
CA VAL A 150 -12.10 5.07 -13.92
C VAL A 150 -10.84 4.20 -14.09
N ALA A 151 -9.86 4.68 -14.86
CA ALA A 151 -8.59 3.99 -15.04
C ALA A 151 -7.75 3.97 -13.74
N GLY A 152 -7.72 5.08 -13.00
CA GLY A 152 -7.08 5.18 -11.69
C GLY A 152 -7.70 4.26 -10.64
N LEU A 153 -9.03 4.21 -10.56
CA LEU A 153 -9.77 3.29 -9.71
C LEU A 153 -9.48 1.82 -10.08
N PHE A 154 -9.43 1.50 -11.37
CA PHE A 154 -9.05 0.16 -11.82
C PHE A 154 -7.66 -0.21 -11.30
N LEU A 155 -6.66 0.67 -11.45
CA LEU A 155 -5.31 0.45 -10.94
C LEU A 155 -5.31 0.24 -9.42
N LEU A 156 -5.95 1.13 -8.68
CA LEU A 156 -5.93 1.13 -7.21
C LEU A 156 -6.70 -0.04 -6.62
N LEU A 157 -7.83 -0.44 -7.21
CA LEU A 157 -8.66 -1.54 -6.69
C LEU A 157 -8.19 -2.93 -7.14
N THR A 158 -7.37 -3.03 -8.18
CA THR A 158 -6.84 -4.31 -8.68
C THR A 158 -5.35 -4.48 -8.34
N ALA A 159 -4.48 -3.69 -8.95
CA ALA A 159 -3.04 -3.78 -8.75
C ALA A 159 -2.64 -3.38 -7.31
N GLY A 160 -3.33 -2.40 -6.71
CA GLY A 160 -3.10 -1.96 -5.33
C GLY A 160 -3.10 -3.11 -4.32
N PRO A 161 -4.23 -3.82 -4.08
CA PRO A 161 -4.30 -4.94 -3.14
C PRO A 161 -3.28 -6.05 -3.43
N ILE A 162 -3.04 -6.37 -4.70
CA ILE A 162 -2.09 -7.41 -5.08
C ILE A 162 -0.67 -6.98 -4.73
N MET A 163 -0.33 -5.71 -4.95
CA MET A 163 0.96 -5.14 -4.55
C MET A 163 1.14 -5.14 -3.03
N LEU A 164 0.07 -4.92 -2.25
CA LEU A 164 0.11 -5.03 -0.79
C LEU A 164 0.47 -6.44 -0.33
N VAL A 165 -0.10 -7.48 -0.95
CA VAL A 165 0.27 -8.88 -0.66
C VAL A 165 1.75 -9.09 -0.96
N ALA A 166 2.22 -8.59 -2.10
CA ALA A 166 3.59 -8.79 -2.54
C ALA A 166 4.61 -8.13 -1.60
N ILE A 167 4.40 -6.86 -1.26
CA ILE A 167 5.31 -6.09 -0.41
C ILE A 167 5.33 -6.62 1.03
N VAL A 168 4.17 -7.01 1.58
CA VAL A 168 4.09 -7.59 2.93
C VAL A 168 4.82 -8.92 2.99
N SER A 169 4.66 -9.78 1.97
CA SER A 169 5.29 -11.10 1.92
C SER A 169 6.81 -11.02 1.94
N ILE A 170 7.40 -10.13 1.12
CA ILE A 170 8.85 -9.95 1.09
C ILE A 170 9.36 -9.28 2.36
N MET A 171 8.62 -8.32 2.92
CA MET A 171 9.04 -7.61 4.12
C MET A 171 9.01 -8.49 5.37
N ILE A 172 8.07 -9.42 5.49
CA ILE A 172 8.09 -10.42 6.57
C ILE A 172 9.39 -11.23 6.50
N LEU A 173 9.79 -11.71 5.31
CA LEU A 173 11.04 -12.44 5.12
C LEU A 173 12.28 -11.61 5.50
N ILE A 174 12.31 -10.34 5.12
CA ILE A 174 13.40 -9.42 5.46
C ILE A 174 13.45 -9.20 6.97
N SER A 175 12.30 -8.94 7.61
CA SER A 175 12.20 -8.73 9.06
C SER A 175 12.69 -9.93 9.87
N GLY A 176 12.55 -11.15 9.35
CA GLY A 176 13.06 -12.36 10.00
C GLY A 176 14.58 -12.45 10.04
N LYS A 177 15.28 -11.79 9.10
CA LYS A 177 16.74 -11.89 8.92
C LYS A 177 17.55 -10.78 9.60
N VAL A 178 16.90 -9.70 10.00
CA VAL A 178 17.54 -8.52 10.61
C VAL A 178 17.45 -8.59 12.13
N LYS A 179 18.44 -8.01 12.81
CA LYS A 179 18.52 -8.07 14.29
C LYS A 179 17.86 -6.87 14.96
N ARG A 180 17.82 -5.72 14.27
CA ARG A 180 17.30 -4.47 14.80
C ARG A 180 16.14 -3.94 13.98
N VAL A 181 15.13 -3.35 14.64
CA VAL A 181 13.95 -2.75 13.98
C VAL A 181 14.36 -1.64 13.01
N TYR A 182 15.41 -0.88 13.34
CA TYR A 182 15.92 0.18 12.47
C TYR A 182 16.44 -0.33 11.11
N GLU A 183 17.14 -1.46 11.09
CA GLU A 183 17.64 -2.08 9.84
C GLU A 183 16.48 -2.54 8.94
N ALA A 184 15.42 -3.07 9.57
CA ALA A 184 14.20 -3.46 8.87
C ALA A 184 13.52 -2.25 8.21
N TYR A 185 13.42 -1.12 8.92
CA TYR A 185 12.83 0.10 8.38
C TYR A 185 13.66 0.70 7.24
N GLN A 186 14.98 0.73 7.36
CA GLN A 186 15.84 1.22 6.26
C GLN A 186 15.68 0.36 5.00
N THR A 187 15.66 -0.96 5.17
CA THR A 187 15.43 -1.90 4.06
C THR A 187 14.03 -1.76 3.48
N SER A 188 13.02 -1.49 4.32
CA SER A 188 11.64 -1.25 3.87
C SER A 188 11.55 -0.08 2.90
N GLY A 189 12.33 0.99 3.09
CA GLY A 189 12.37 2.12 2.16
C GLY A 189 12.83 1.73 0.76
N ALA A 190 13.89 0.90 0.67
CA ALA A 190 14.38 0.38 -0.61
C ALA A 190 13.36 -0.55 -1.29
N VAL A 191 12.71 -1.42 -0.51
CA VAL A 191 11.66 -2.31 -1.03
C VAL A 191 10.46 -1.50 -1.53
N VAL A 192 9.99 -0.52 -0.77
CA VAL A 192 8.90 0.38 -1.18
C VAL A 192 9.23 1.04 -2.52
N MET A 193 10.45 1.55 -2.70
CA MET A 193 10.86 2.18 -3.96
C MET A 193 10.76 1.23 -5.16
N ILE A 194 11.20 -0.02 -5.00
CA ILE A 194 11.11 -1.05 -6.06
C ILE A 194 9.65 -1.34 -6.43
N PHE A 195 8.75 -1.38 -5.44
CA PHE A 195 7.34 -1.74 -5.64
C PHE A 195 6.46 -0.56 -6.07
N ILE A 196 6.89 0.68 -5.82
CA ILE A 196 6.24 1.89 -6.36
C ILE A 196 6.53 2.04 -7.85
N LEU A 197 7.70 1.64 -8.34
CA LEU A 197 8.08 1.86 -9.74
C LEU A 197 7.06 1.29 -10.75
N PRO A 198 6.54 0.04 -10.61
CA PRO A 198 5.48 -0.47 -11.49
C PRO A 198 4.16 0.31 -11.36
N MET A 199 3.84 0.82 -10.16
CA MET A 199 2.64 1.62 -9.94
C MET A 199 2.71 2.95 -10.69
N MET A 200 3.92 3.47 -10.96
CA MET A 200 4.12 4.73 -11.67
C MET A 200 4.12 4.59 -13.19
N LEU A 201 4.00 3.38 -13.75
CA LEU A 201 3.98 3.17 -15.20
C LEU A 201 2.95 4.02 -15.95
N PRO A 202 1.74 4.29 -15.45
CA PRO A 202 0.78 5.16 -16.14
C PRO A 202 1.29 6.58 -16.39
N MET A 203 2.33 7.05 -15.68
CA MET A 203 2.96 8.34 -15.95
C MET A 203 3.62 8.42 -17.34
N ILE A 204 3.98 7.28 -17.94
CA ILE A 204 4.59 7.25 -19.29
C ILE A 204 3.56 7.55 -20.39
N SER A 205 2.27 7.63 -20.03
CA SER A 205 1.19 7.88 -20.99
C SER A 205 1.11 9.33 -21.48
N MET A 206 1.93 10.22 -20.89
CA MET A 206 2.05 11.61 -21.29
C MET A 206 2.98 11.74 -22.50
N ASP A 207 2.45 12.31 -23.59
CA ASP A 207 3.22 12.61 -24.80
C ASP A 207 3.99 13.95 -24.67
N GLU A 208 4.88 14.25 -25.63
CA GLU A 208 5.70 15.48 -25.66
C GLU A 208 4.87 16.78 -25.68
N THR A 209 3.62 16.68 -26.15
CA THR A 209 2.62 17.76 -26.16
C THR A 209 1.93 17.97 -24.80
N GLY A 210 2.22 17.11 -23.82
CA GLY A 210 1.59 17.09 -22.52
C GLY A 210 0.18 16.51 -22.53
N MET A 211 -0.24 15.81 -23.59
CA MET A 211 -1.53 15.09 -23.63
C MET A 211 -1.38 13.65 -23.14
N VAL A 212 -2.39 13.13 -22.41
CA VAL A 212 -2.46 11.74 -21.96
C VAL A 212 -3.28 10.93 -22.94
N LEU A 213 -2.67 9.89 -23.50
CA LEU A 213 -3.35 8.92 -24.33
C LEU A 213 -4.02 7.87 -23.45
N MET A 214 -5.36 7.91 -23.37
CA MET A 214 -6.13 7.02 -22.50
C MET A 214 -5.90 5.53 -22.81
N ASP A 215 -5.72 5.15 -24.07
CA ASP A 215 -5.38 3.77 -24.47
C ASP A 215 -4.05 3.31 -23.84
N LEU A 216 -3.09 4.22 -23.75
CA LEU A 216 -1.78 3.96 -23.14
C LEU A 216 -1.86 3.89 -21.61
N VAL A 217 -2.76 4.65 -20.98
CA VAL A 217 -3.09 4.53 -19.54
C VAL A 217 -3.67 3.14 -19.25
N TRP A 218 -4.64 2.68 -20.04
CA TRP A 218 -5.22 1.35 -19.84
C TRP A 218 -4.20 0.24 -20.07
N MET A 219 -3.39 0.35 -21.12
CA MET A 219 -2.32 -0.62 -21.40
C MET A 219 -1.31 -0.68 -20.26
N SER A 220 -0.83 0.48 -19.78
CA SER A 220 0.10 0.54 -18.65
C SER A 220 -0.51 0.00 -17.36
N ASN A 221 -1.77 0.30 -17.06
CA ASN A 221 -2.49 -0.28 -15.91
C ASN A 221 -2.56 -1.81 -15.97
N ILE A 222 -2.85 -2.38 -17.15
CA ILE A 222 -2.87 -3.84 -17.34
C ILE A 222 -1.46 -4.42 -17.13
N ILE A 223 -0.42 -3.78 -17.67
CA ILE A 223 0.97 -4.20 -17.45
C ILE A 223 1.32 -4.14 -15.96
N THR A 224 0.97 -3.06 -15.26
CA THR A 224 1.18 -2.93 -13.81
C THR A 224 0.47 -4.02 -13.04
N LEU A 225 -0.77 -4.37 -13.41
CA LEU A 225 -1.51 -5.47 -12.81
C LEU A 225 -0.79 -6.81 -13.01
N LEU A 226 -0.30 -7.10 -14.22
CA LEU A 226 0.46 -8.32 -14.50
C LEU A 226 1.75 -8.40 -13.69
N ILE A 227 2.50 -7.28 -13.60
CA ILE A 227 3.70 -7.18 -12.77
C ILE A 227 3.35 -7.41 -11.29
N ALA A 228 2.28 -6.79 -10.79
CA ALA A 228 1.83 -6.97 -9.42
C ALA A 228 1.51 -8.44 -9.12
N ILE A 229 0.81 -9.14 -10.04
CA ILE A 229 0.50 -10.56 -9.91
C ILE A 229 1.79 -11.39 -9.85
N ILE A 230 2.74 -11.16 -10.77
CA ILE A 230 4.01 -11.88 -10.79
C ILE A 230 4.77 -11.65 -9.47
N LEU A 231 4.89 -10.41 -9.03
CA LEU A 231 5.54 -10.06 -7.76
C LEU A 231 4.85 -10.74 -6.58
N ALA A 232 3.52 -10.71 -6.50
CA ALA A 232 2.76 -11.34 -5.44
C ALA A 232 2.98 -12.86 -5.40
N VAL A 233 2.90 -13.53 -6.55
CA VAL A 233 3.12 -14.98 -6.65
C VAL A 233 4.54 -15.35 -6.26
N VAL A 234 5.54 -14.64 -6.79
CA VAL A 234 6.96 -14.92 -6.51
C VAL A 234 7.29 -14.65 -5.04
N THR A 235 6.92 -13.50 -4.50
CA THR A 235 7.21 -13.14 -3.10
C THR A 235 6.47 -14.06 -2.13
N TRP A 236 5.23 -14.45 -2.42
CA TRP A 236 4.48 -15.40 -1.60
C TRP A 236 5.08 -16.81 -1.65
N ALA A 237 5.48 -17.29 -2.82
CA ALA A 237 6.16 -18.58 -2.96
C ALA A 237 7.52 -18.60 -2.23
N LEU A 238 8.28 -17.50 -2.30
CA LEU A 238 9.49 -17.32 -1.51
C LEU A 238 9.20 -17.30 -0.01
N ALA A 239 8.11 -16.63 0.40
CA ALA A 239 7.70 -16.58 1.80
C ALA A 239 7.39 -17.99 2.34
N LEU A 240 6.62 -18.78 1.60
CA LEU A 240 6.28 -20.15 2.00
C LEU A 240 7.48 -21.10 2.03
N SER A 241 8.44 -20.94 1.12
CA SER A 241 9.60 -21.86 1.01
C SER A 241 10.73 -21.52 1.97
N ARG A 242 10.91 -20.23 2.32
CA ARG A 242 12.02 -19.76 3.17
C ARG A 242 11.62 -19.52 4.62
N PHE A 243 10.33 -19.55 4.94
CA PHE A 243 9.89 -19.44 6.33
C PHE A 243 10.18 -20.75 7.07
N ASN A 244 11.27 -20.77 7.83
CA ASN A 244 11.67 -21.91 8.66
C ASN A 244 11.97 -21.43 10.08
N ARG A 245 11.26 -21.99 11.07
CA ARG A 245 11.34 -21.56 12.48
C ARG A 245 12.74 -21.69 13.04
N ASP A 246 13.40 -22.80 12.77
CA ASP A 246 14.69 -23.15 13.37
C ASP A 246 15.77 -22.14 12.97
N THR A 247 15.75 -21.70 11.71
CA THR A 247 16.69 -20.70 11.22
C THR A 247 16.47 -19.30 11.79
N MET A 248 15.26 -18.98 12.27
CA MET A 248 14.94 -17.66 12.84
C MET A 248 15.30 -17.54 14.32
N ILE A 249 15.41 -18.67 15.02
CA ILE A 249 15.80 -18.75 16.44
C ILE A 249 17.33 -18.70 16.57
N SER A 250 18.07 -19.24 15.59
CA SER A 250 19.54 -19.30 15.63
C SER A 250 20.28 -18.01 15.22
N MET A 251 19.56 -16.94 14.85
CA MET A 251 20.12 -15.66 14.35
C MET A 251 20.22 -14.59 15.44
#